data_AF-A0A7W0Y990-F1
#
_entry.id   AF-A0A7W0Y990-F1
#
_cell.length_a   1.000
_cell.length_b   1.000
_cell.length_c   1.000
_cell.angle_alpha   90.00
_cell.angle_beta   90.00
_cell.angle_gamma   90.00
#
_symmetry.space_group_name_H-M   'P 1'
#
loop_
_entity.id
_entity.type
_entity.pdbx_description
1 polymer ?
#
loop_
_entity_poly.entity_id
_entity_poly.type
_entity_poly.pdbx_seq_one_letter_code
_entity_poly.pdbx_strand_id
1 'polypeptide(L)'
;MKHVATARQRRKSFAVLHATRSSQAATMTLRPGASSDERSSNEHAWAEQWLYVVAGTGTARIGGRSVKLRAGSLLLIEKREP
;
A
#
# COMPACT_ATOMS: atom_id res chain seq x y z
N MET A 1 -15.56 10.92 14.08
CA MET A 1 -15.41 9.53 13.56
C MET A 1 -15.74 9.53 12.07
N LYS A 2 -14.95 8.87 11.22
CA LYS A 2 -15.31 8.65 9.80
C LYS A 2 -15.35 7.16 9.51
N HIS A 3 -16.49 6.70 9.00
CA HIS A 3 -16.66 5.34 8.50
C HIS A 3 -16.60 5.38 6.97
N VAL A 4 -15.72 4.58 6.36
CA VAL A 4 -15.53 4.54 4.90
C VAL A 4 -15.68 3.11 4.39
N ALA A 5 -16.67 2.89 3.52
CA ALA A 5 -16.88 1.60 2.88
C ALA A 5 -15.83 1.37 1.76
N THR A 6 -14.82 0.54 2.04
CA THR A 6 -13.68 0.34 1.13
C THR A 6 -13.96 -0.63 -0.02
N ALA A 7 -14.96 -1.51 0.12
CA ALA A 7 -15.24 -2.57 -0.85
C ALA A 7 -15.48 -2.05 -2.28
N ARG A 8 -16.16 -0.90 -2.42
CA ARG A 8 -16.45 -0.29 -3.73
C ARG A 8 -15.21 0.30 -4.41
N GLN A 9 -14.20 0.70 -3.64
CA GLN A 9 -12.98 1.32 -4.17
C GLN A 9 -11.94 0.30 -4.64
N ARG A 10 -12.09 -0.99 -4.29
CA ARG A 10 -11.23 -2.11 -4.75
C ARG A 10 -11.28 -2.38 -6.26
N ARG A 11 -12.15 -1.69 -7.00
CA ARG A 11 -12.20 -1.77 -8.47
C ARG A 11 -11.24 -0.80 -9.14
N LYS A 12 -10.73 0.18 -8.40
CA LYS A 12 -9.74 1.16 -8.87
C LYS A 12 -8.34 0.63 -8.61
N SER A 13 -7.39 0.98 -9.48
CA SER A 13 -5.98 0.66 -9.29
C SER A 13 -5.42 1.30 -8.02
N PHE A 14 -5.74 2.58 -7.78
CA PHE A 14 -5.43 3.30 -6.55
C PHE A 14 -6.53 4.33 -6.24
N ALA A 15 -6.86 4.51 -4.96
CA ALA A 15 -7.81 5.52 -4.51
C ALA A 15 -7.52 5.96 -3.07
N VAL A 16 -7.28 7.26 -2.87
CA VAL A 16 -7.25 7.87 -1.54
C VAL A 16 -8.66 7.87 -0.97
N LEU A 17 -8.82 7.34 0.24
CA LEU A 17 -10.10 7.23 0.93
C LEU A 17 -10.36 8.39 1.86
N HIS A 18 -9.34 8.74 2.66
CA HIS A 18 -9.39 9.85 3.60
C HIS A 18 -7.98 10.24 4.02
N ALA A 19 -7.81 11.51 4.37
CA ALA A 19 -6.58 12.04 4.94
C ALA A 19 -6.91 12.91 6.16
N THR A 20 -6.03 12.87 7.14
CA THR A 20 -5.97 13.78 8.28
C THR A 20 -4.68 14.60 8.19
N ARG A 21 -4.40 15.40 9.21
CA ARG A 21 -3.12 16.13 9.31
C ARG A 21 -1.90 15.19 9.38
N SER A 22 -2.06 13.97 9.88
CA SER A 22 -0.93 13.08 10.20
C SER A 22 -0.98 11.71 9.52
N SER A 23 -2.06 11.37 8.81
CA SER A 23 -2.21 10.04 8.20
C SER A 23 -3.12 10.09 6.98
N GLN A 24 -2.89 9.16 6.05
CA GLN A 24 -3.72 8.95 4.87
C GLN A 24 -4.05 7.48 4.73
N ALA A 25 -5.31 7.18 4.43
CA ALA A 25 -5.78 5.85 4.08
C ALA A 25 -6.09 5.79 2.58
N ALA A 26 -5.63 4.73 1.91
CA ALA A 26 -5.87 4.47 0.51
C ALA A 26 -6.17 3.00 0.25
N THR A 27 -6.82 2.70 -0.86
CA THR A 27 -6.93 1.36 -1.43
C THR A 27 -6.08 1.26 -2.68
N MET A 28 -5.41 0.14 -2.84
CA MET A 28 -4.67 -0.21 -4.05
C MET A 28 -5.09 -1.60 -4.51
N THR A 29 -5.26 -1.79 -5.82
CA THR A 29 -5.55 -3.09 -6.43
C THR A 29 -4.68 -3.26 -7.66
N LEU A 30 -3.73 -4.18 -7.58
CA LEU A 30 -2.85 -4.51 -8.68
C LEU A 30 -3.45 -5.69 -9.45
N ARG A 31 -3.44 -5.58 -10.78
CA ARG A 31 -3.77 -6.73 -11.64
C ARG A 31 -2.64 -7.75 -11.58
N PRO A 32 -2.90 -9.03 -11.88
CA PRO A 32 -1.85 -10.04 -11.99
C PRO A 32 -0.73 -9.56 -12.93
N GLY A 33 0.52 -9.65 -12.47
CA GLY A 33 1.71 -9.20 -13.21
C GLY A 33 1.97 -7.69 -13.17
N ALA A 34 1.04 -6.88 -12.64
CA ALA A 34 1.29 -5.45 -12.43
C ALA A 34 2.13 -5.24 -11.16
N SER A 35 2.98 -4.22 -11.20
CA SER A 35 3.65 -3.67 -10.03
C SER A 35 3.13 -2.27 -9.74
N SER A 36 3.28 -1.82 -8.50
CA SER A 36 3.07 -0.41 -8.13
C SER A 36 4.31 0.45 -8.39
N ASP A 37 5.33 -0.08 -9.09
CA ASP A 37 6.68 0.50 -9.21
C ASP A 37 6.68 2.03 -9.34
N GLU A 38 7.18 2.68 -8.29
CA GLU A 38 7.66 4.04 -8.33
C GLU A 38 9.04 4.04 -8.96
N ARG A 39 9.12 4.46 -10.23
CA ARG A 39 10.39 4.89 -10.86
C ARG A 39 10.92 6.21 -10.27
N SER A 40 10.46 6.59 -9.09
CA SER A 40 10.82 7.80 -8.36
C SER A 40 11.33 7.36 -7.01
N SER A 41 12.64 7.44 -6.85
CA SER A 41 13.27 7.55 -5.54
C SER A 41 12.38 8.37 -4.59
N ASN A 42 11.83 7.71 -3.56
CA ASN A 42 11.51 8.37 -2.29
C ASN A 42 10.31 9.36 -2.30
N GLU A 43 9.21 9.10 -3.01
CA GLU A 43 7.97 9.92 -2.90
C GLU A 43 7.36 9.89 -1.48
N HIS A 44 7.79 8.93 -0.64
CA HIS A 44 7.36 8.77 0.75
C HIS A 44 8.50 8.91 1.78
N ALA A 45 9.60 9.61 1.47
CA ALA A 45 10.72 9.84 2.41
C ALA A 45 10.34 10.33 3.81
N TRP A 46 9.19 10.97 3.90
CA TRP A 46 8.70 11.72 5.05
C TRP A 46 7.57 11.00 5.80
N ALA A 47 7.03 9.90 5.24
CA ALA A 47 5.90 9.16 5.78
C ALA A 47 6.18 7.65 5.78
N GLU A 48 5.76 6.96 6.84
CA GLU A 48 5.73 5.50 6.84
C GLU A 48 4.51 5.02 6.06
N GLN A 49 4.61 3.83 5.48
CA GLN A 49 3.52 3.20 4.77
C GLN A 49 3.13 1.88 5.45
N TRP A 50 1.87 1.81 5.83
CA TRP A 50 1.24 0.58 6.32
C TRP A 50 0.44 -0.06 5.18
N LEU A 51 0.79 -1.30 4.83
CA LEU A 51 0.12 -2.06 3.77
C LEU A 51 -0.48 -3.34 4.35
N TYR A 52 -1.82 -3.40 4.35
CA TYR A 52 -2.56 -4.59 4.71
C TYR A 52 -3.16 -5.26 3.47
N VAL A 53 -2.88 -6.55 3.29
CA VAL A 53 -3.34 -7.31 2.13
C VAL A 53 -4.71 -7.90 2.42
N VAL A 54 -5.73 -7.33 1.78
CA VAL A 54 -7.10 -7.80 1.96
C VAL A 54 -7.39 -9.08 1.17
N ALA A 55 -6.84 -9.21 -0.04
CA ALA A 55 -7.04 -10.36 -0.91
C ALA A 55 -5.90 -10.49 -1.93
N GLY A 56 -5.74 -11.69 -2.50
CA GLY A 56 -4.70 -11.99 -3.47
C GLY A 56 -3.35 -12.36 -2.86
N THR A 57 -2.36 -12.50 -3.71
CA THR A 57 -0.97 -12.82 -3.37
C THR A 57 -0.02 -11.94 -4.17
N GLY A 58 1.21 -11.81 -3.69
CA GLY A 58 2.24 -11.02 -4.36
C GLY A 58 3.56 -11.09 -3.63
N THR A 59 4.47 -10.20 -4.00
CA THR A 59 5.79 -10.08 -3.37
C THR A 59 6.10 -8.61 -3.18
N ALA A 60 6.45 -8.21 -1.96
CA ALA A 60 7.03 -6.90 -1.70
C ALA A 60 8.55 -6.99 -1.79
N ARG A 61 9.18 -6.02 -2.47
CA ARG A 61 10.63 -5.85 -2.53
C ARG A 61 10.99 -4.52 -1.87
N ILE A 62 11.66 -4.56 -0.73
CA ILE A 62 12.00 -3.39 0.10
C ILE A 62 13.42 -3.60 0.63
N GLY A 63 14.32 -2.64 0.40
CA GLY A 63 15.69 -2.65 0.91
C GLY A 63 16.49 -3.89 0.54
N GLY A 64 16.29 -4.41 -0.68
CA GLY A 64 16.91 -5.66 -1.15
C GLY A 64 16.32 -6.94 -0.54
N ARG A 65 15.33 -6.83 0.37
CA ARG A 65 14.59 -7.96 0.92
C ARG A 65 13.34 -8.24 0.10
N SER A 66 12.93 -9.51 0.07
CA SER A 66 11.75 -9.97 -0.65
C SER A 66 10.83 -10.70 0.31
N VAL A 67 9.59 -10.24 0.44
CA VAL A 67 8.59 -10.80 1.36
C VAL A 67 7.37 -11.26 0.57
N LYS A 68 6.96 -12.52 0.76
CA LYS A 68 5.73 -13.06 0.16
C LYS A 68 4.51 -12.49 0.86
N LEU A 69 3.58 -11.98 0.06
CA LEU A 69 2.32 -11.41 0.50
C LEU A 69 1.17 -12.36 0.24
N ARG A 70 0.23 -12.42 1.18
CA ARG A 70 -1.06 -13.09 1.05
C ARG A 70 -2.12 -12.34 1.84
N ALA A 71 -3.40 -12.68 1.66
CA ALA A 71 -4.47 -12.16 2.50
C ALA A 71 -4.11 -12.27 4.00
N GLY A 72 -4.26 -11.16 4.72
CA GLY A 72 -3.89 -11.05 6.13
C GLY A 72 -2.44 -10.61 6.41
N SER A 73 -1.57 -10.54 5.40
CA SER A 73 -0.24 -9.93 5.56
C SER A 73 -0.37 -8.45 5.91
N LEU A 74 0.39 -8.01 6.91
CA LEU A 74 0.57 -6.61 7.28
C LEU A 74 2.05 -6.23 7.16
N LEU A 75 2.34 -5.19 6.40
CA LEU A 75 3.69 -4.66 6.22
C LEU A 75 3.73 -3.23 6.72
N LEU A 76 4.79 -2.92 7.45
CA LEU A 76 5.23 -1.57 7.73
C LEU A 76 6.47 -1.33 6.89
N ILE A 77 6.43 -0.27 6.08
CA ILE A 77 7.58 0.30 5.40
C ILE A 77 7.88 1.59 6.16
N GLU A 78 9.00 1.61 6.87
CA GLU A 78 9.34 2.77 7.70
C GLU A 78 9.74 3.97 6.83
N LYS A 79 9.69 5.16 7.44
CA LYS A 79 10.18 6.38 6.79
C LYS A 79 11.61 6.16 6.32
N ARG A 80 11.87 6.46 5.05
CA ARG A 80 13.20 6.33 4.40
C ARG A 80 13.70 4.89 4.29
N GLU A 81 12.84 3.88 4.49
CA GLU A 81 13.22 2.52 4.14
C GLU A 81 13.37 2.42 2.61
N PRO A 82 14.54 1.99 2.11
CA PRO A 82 14.90 2.06 0.70
C PRO A 82 14.23 1.00 -0.18
#